data_AF-A0A3N5BAL8-F1
#
_entry.id   AF-A0A3N5BAL8-F1
#
_cell.length_a   1.000
_cell.length_b   1.000
_cell.length_c   1.000
_cell.angle_alpha   90.00
_cell.angle_beta   90.00
_cell.angle_gamma   90.00
#
_symmetry.space_group_name_H-M   'P 1'
#
loop_
_entity.id
_entity.type
_entity.pdbx_description
1 polymer ?
#
loop_
_entity_poly.entity_id
_entity_poly.type
_entity_poly.pdbx_seq_one_letter_code
_entity_poly.pdbx_strand_id
1 'polypeptide(L)'
;MASREVIKSEEVRELFSDKTNDIVENFLKLYESKSSRRTYKSKINKLLFSLEKEVTEITIDDYYAEINKNGQNSHKESFFKFLYAFEYLRNPDGFNSLWIKENLIEEFSKENRKKQTKKKKTNEPLSVLELTTIQQILKKDFTRLELHKMDFCWYMLFELGCSVEEVKELKSNQLANGFITTHLGNNLKIPERFNRMFDELNKRDNNYNGFYTVHVLIAELGEMAGLERKLTPIIIKKTRNANMLTCSNCIESYWNTTDNWFSINNRVICKKCSDELKKN
;
A
#
# COMPACT_ATOMS: atom_id res chain seq x y z
N MET A 1 -17.17 -26.68 -16.38
CA MET A 1 -16.88 -25.24 -16.27
C MET A 1 -18.14 -24.49 -16.68
N ALA A 2 -18.97 -24.07 -15.72
CA ALA A 2 -20.19 -23.33 -16.01
C ALA A 2 -19.82 -21.88 -16.37
N SER A 3 -20.29 -21.43 -17.53
CA SER A 3 -20.16 -20.06 -18.02
C SER A 3 -20.71 -19.08 -17.00
N ARG A 4 -19.87 -18.17 -16.51
CA ARG A 4 -20.34 -17.00 -15.75
C ARG A 4 -21.11 -16.10 -16.71
N GLU A 5 -22.43 -16.18 -16.70
CA GLU A 5 -23.28 -15.21 -17.39
C GLU A 5 -22.93 -13.79 -16.90
N VAL A 6 -22.46 -12.97 -17.84
CA VAL A 6 -22.22 -11.56 -17.62
C VAL A 6 -23.56 -10.86 -17.85
N ILE A 7 -24.34 -10.72 -16.78
CA ILE A 7 -25.58 -9.94 -16.80
C ILE A 7 -25.24 -8.51 -17.23
N LYS A 8 -25.81 -8.03 -18.35
CA LYS A 8 -25.55 -6.67 -18.84
C LYS A 8 -26.28 -5.65 -17.96
N SER A 9 -25.64 -4.51 -17.70
CA SER A 9 -26.18 -3.51 -16.79
C SER A 9 -27.43 -2.80 -17.31
N GLU A 10 -27.61 -2.70 -18.63
CA GLU A 10 -28.84 -2.17 -19.24
C GLU A 10 -30.05 -3.08 -18.93
N GLU A 11 -29.90 -4.40 -19.08
CA GLU A 11 -31.00 -5.37 -18.89
C GLU A 11 -31.54 -5.37 -17.45
N VAL A 12 -30.69 -5.13 -16.45
CA VAL A 12 -31.12 -5.03 -15.04
C VAL A 12 -31.84 -3.71 -14.76
N ARG A 13 -31.50 -2.63 -15.47
CA ARG A 13 -32.09 -1.31 -15.25
C ARG A 13 -33.57 -1.28 -15.66
N GLU A 14 -33.92 -2.03 -16.71
CA GLU A 14 -35.29 -2.11 -17.24
C GLU A 14 -36.22 -2.98 -16.37
N LEU A 15 -35.67 -3.78 -15.45
CA LEU A 15 -36.44 -4.66 -14.57
C LEU A 15 -36.99 -3.98 -13.31
N PHE A 16 -36.51 -2.77 -12.98
CA PHE A 16 -36.86 -2.07 -11.75
C PHE A 16 -37.32 -0.65 -12.03
N SER A 17 -38.11 -0.10 -11.10
CA SER A 17 -38.62 1.27 -11.20
C SER A 17 -37.51 2.33 -11.31
N ASP A 18 -37.86 3.48 -11.90
CA ASP A 18 -36.99 4.67 -11.91
C ASP A 18 -36.52 5.06 -10.51
N LYS A 19 -37.39 4.88 -9.51
CA LYS A 19 -37.07 5.13 -8.10
C LYS A 19 -35.94 4.23 -7.60
N THR A 20 -36.00 2.92 -7.88
CA THR A 20 -34.91 1.99 -7.54
C THR A 20 -33.62 2.38 -8.24
N ASN A 21 -33.70 2.69 -9.54
CA ASN A 21 -32.55 3.10 -10.33
C ASN A 21 -31.89 4.39 -9.79
N ASP A 22 -32.69 5.37 -9.38
CA ASP A 22 -32.22 6.63 -8.79
C ASP A 22 -31.53 6.40 -7.45
N ILE A 23 -32.08 5.53 -6.59
CA ILE A 23 -31.46 5.19 -5.30
C ILE A 23 -30.10 4.52 -5.52
N VAL A 24 -30.01 3.60 -6.48
CA VAL A 24 -28.75 2.94 -6.85
C VAL A 24 -27.74 3.97 -7.37
N GLU A 25 -28.13 4.85 -8.29
CA GLU A 25 -27.22 5.88 -8.80
C GLU A 25 -26.80 6.88 -7.71
N ASN A 26 -27.68 7.22 -6.77
CA ASN A 26 -27.34 8.05 -5.61
C ASN A 26 -26.31 7.38 -4.69
N PHE A 27 -26.44 6.07 -4.47
CA PHE A 27 -25.42 5.30 -3.78
C PHE A 27 -24.09 5.28 -4.55
N LEU A 28 -24.13 5.04 -5.86
CA LEU A 28 -22.92 4.97 -6.70
C LEU A 28 -22.18 6.32 -6.78
N LYS A 29 -22.89 7.45 -6.65
CA LYS A 29 -22.28 8.80 -6.56
C LYS A 29 -21.36 8.97 -5.34
N LEU A 30 -21.47 8.10 -4.32
CA LEU A 30 -20.56 8.11 -3.18
C LEU A 30 -19.12 7.70 -3.57
N TYR A 31 -18.95 6.97 -4.69
CA TYR A 31 -17.66 6.42 -5.11
C TYR A 31 -17.09 7.14 -6.36
N GLU A 32 -15.89 7.71 -6.25
CA GLU A 32 -15.31 8.51 -7.35
C GLU A 32 -14.77 7.67 -8.52
N SER A 33 -14.06 6.57 -8.22
CA SER A 33 -13.37 5.82 -9.26
C SER A 33 -14.35 5.06 -10.15
N LYS A 34 -14.13 5.13 -11.47
CA LYS A 34 -14.94 4.38 -12.45
C LYS A 34 -14.89 2.87 -12.17
N SER A 35 -13.75 2.36 -11.70
CA SER A 35 -13.58 0.96 -11.33
C SER A 35 -14.41 0.57 -10.10
N SER A 36 -14.39 1.38 -9.02
CA SER A 36 -15.21 1.13 -7.84
C SER A 36 -16.70 1.17 -8.19
N ARG A 37 -17.15 2.20 -8.90
CA ARG A 37 -18.54 2.32 -9.35
C ARG A 37 -18.98 1.11 -10.16
N ARG A 38 -18.16 0.61 -11.09
CA ARG A 38 -18.46 -0.61 -11.86
C ARG A 38 -18.57 -1.85 -10.96
N THR A 39 -17.68 -2.01 -9.99
CA THR A 39 -17.72 -3.14 -9.05
C THR A 39 -18.96 -3.11 -8.18
N TYR A 40 -19.26 -1.96 -7.55
CA TYR A 40 -20.47 -1.79 -6.74
C TYR A 40 -21.73 -2.00 -7.58
N LYS A 41 -21.82 -1.36 -8.76
CA LYS A 41 -22.96 -1.52 -9.67
C LYS A 41 -23.19 -2.99 -10.05
N SER A 42 -22.13 -3.72 -10.41
CA SER A 42 -22.24 -5.16 -10.72
C SER A 42 -22.74 -5.98 -9.53
N LYS A 43 -22.25 -5.68 -8.32
CA LYS A 43 -22.65 -6.41 -7.10
C LYS A 43 -24.08 -6.09 -6.66
N ILE A 44 -24.52 -4.85 -6.82
CA ILE A 44 -25.88 -4.41 -6.54
C ILE A 44 -26.85 -4.98 -7.56
N ASN A 45 -26.52 -4.94 -8.85
CA ASN A 45 -27.37 -5.54 -9.88
C ASN A 45 -27.58 -7.05 -9.62
N LYS A 46 -26.53 -7.76 -9.22
CA LYS A 46 -26.65 -9.17 -8.80
C LYS A 46 -27.48 -9.37 -7.52
N LEU A 47 -27.40 -8.42 -6.59
CA LEU A 47 -28.22 -8.44 -5.37
C LEU A 47 -29.70 -8.26 -5.73
N LEU A 48 -30.04 -7.22 -6.49
CA LEU A 48 -31.41 -6.93 -6.88
C LEU A 48 -32.01 -8.04 -7.73
N PHE A 49 -31.23 -8.61 -8.66
CA PHE A 49 -31.65 -9.77 -9.44
C PHE A 49 -31.85 -11.03 -8.58
N SER A 50 -31.06 -11.23 -7.52
CA SER A 50 -31.22 -12.36 -6.58
C SER A 50 -32.45 -12.22 -5.70
N LEU A 51 -32.82 -10.98 -5.35
CA LEU A 51 -33.96 -10.69 -4.49
C LEU A 51 -35.28 -10.55 -5.26
N GLU A 52 -35.23 -10.18 -6.55
CA GLU A 52 -36.40 -9.92 -7.40
C GLU A 52 -37.40 -8.92 -6.76
N LYS A 53 -36.87 -7.90 -6.08
CA LYS A 53 -37.64 -6.92 -5.31
C LYS A 53 -37.19 -5.49 -5.60
N GLU A 54 -38.14 -4.56 -5.51
CA GLU A 54 -37.83 -3.13 -5.47
C GLU A 54 -36.98 -2.80 -4.24
N VAL A 55 -36.06 -1.83 -4.37
CA VAL A 55 -35.16 -1.43 -3.29
C VAL A 55 -35.90 -1.04 -2.02
N THR A 56 -37.08 -0.43 -2.16
CA THR A 56 -37.90 0.01 -1.03
C THR A 56 -38.54 -1.14 -0.26
N GLU A 57 -38.61 -2.34 -0.84
CA GLU A 57 -39.27 -3.52 -0.27
C GLU A 57 -38.30 -4.48 0.43
N ILE A 58 -37.00 -4.16 0.39
CA ILE A 58 -35.95 -4.93 1.03
C ILE A 58 -36.13 -4.95 2.56
N THR A 59 -36.02 -6.13 3.17
CA THR A 59 -36.15 -6.34 4.62
C THR A 59 -34.86 -6.86 5.27
N ILE A 60 -34.88 -6.98 6.61
CA ILE A 60 -33.78 -7.56 7.38
C ILE A 60 -33.53 -9.05 7.05
N ASP A 61 -34.58 -9.78 6.67
CA ASP A 61 -34.45 -11.19 6.27
C ASP A 61 -33.72 -11.31 4.94
N ASP A 62 -34.01 -10.40 3.99
CA ASP A 62 -33.28 -10.31 2.72
C ASP A 62 -31.79 -10.02 2.96
N TYR A 63 -31.49 -9.18 3.94
CA TYR A 63 -30.12 -8.91 4.37
C TYR A 63 -29.42 -10.19 4.87
N TYR A 64 -30.02 -10.93 5.80
CA TYR A 64 -29.41 -12.17 6.31
C TYR A 64 -29.29 -13.24 5.23
N ALA A 65 -30.30 -13.38 4.38
CA ALA A 65 -30.28 -14.33 3.26
C ALA A 65 -29.13 -14.05 2.29
N GLU A 66 -28.78 -12.78 2.07
CA GLU A 66 -27.73 -12.41 1.11
C GLU A 66 -26.33 -12.35 1.71
N ILE A 67 -26.18 -11.94 2.97
CA ILE A 67 -24.87 -11.86 3.63
C ILE A 67 -24.33 -13.26 3.95
N ASN A 68 -25.18 -14.20 4.35
CA ASN A 68 -24.76 -15.57 4.71
C ASN A 68 -24.36 -16.44 3.51
N LYS A 69 -24.68 -16.04 2.27
CA LYS A 69 -24.40 -16.83 1.07
C LYS A 69 -22.93 -16.83 0.63
N ASN A 70 -22.09 -15.86 1.01
CA ASN A 70 -20.67 -15.80 0.61
C ASN A 70 -19.83 -14.86 1.50
N GLY A 71 -18.66 -15.34 1.97
CA GLY A 71 -17.79 -14.65 2.95
C GLY A 71 -17.07 -13.35 2.52
N GLN A 72 -17.48 -12.69 1.43
CA GLN A 72 -16.94 -11.38 1.02
C GLN A 72 -18.03 -10.47 0.42
N ASN A 73 -18.96 -10.03 1.26
CA ASN A 73 -20.15 -9.27 0.86
C ASN A 73 -20.12 -7.77 1.24
N SER A 74 -18.95 -7.21 1.55
CA SER A 74 -18.80 -5.80 2.01
C SER A 74 -19.50 -4.76 1.12
N HIS A 75 -19.59 -5.01 -0.19
CA HIS A 75 -20.26 -4.11 -1.13
C HIS A 75 -21.79 -4.13 -1.01
N LYS A 76 -22.36 -5.33 -0.81
CA LYS A 76 -23.81 -5.50 -0.60
C LYS A 76 -24.20 -4.96 0.77
N GLU A 77 -23.43 -5.32 1.80
CA GLU A 77 -23.63 -4.82 3.17
C GLU A 77 -23.60 -3.29 3.22
N SER A 78 -22.64 -2.67 2.53
CA SER A 78 -22.57 -1.21 2.41
C SER A 78 -23.81 -0.61 1.73
N PHE A 79 -24.42 -1.32 0.76
CA PHE A 79 -25.65 -0.86 0.12
C PHE A 79 -26.83 -0.97 1.09
N PHE A 80 -27.00 -2.07 1.82
CA PHE A 80 -28.04 -2.19 2.87
C PHE A 80 -27.90 -1.10 3.94
N LYS A 81 -26.67 -0.84 4.41
CA LYS A 81 -26.39 0.26 5.35
C LYS A 81 -26.83 1.61 4.80
N PHE A 82 -26.57 1.87 3.51
CA PHE A 82 -27.01 3.09 2.85
C PHE A 82 -28.54 3.19 2.78
N LEU A 83 -29.22 2.12 2.39
CA LEU A 83 -30.68 2.11 2.31
C LEU A 83 -31.34 2.41 3.66
N TYR A 84 -30.82 1.81 4.72
CA TYR A 84 -31.28 2.03 6.09
C TYR A 84 -30.94 3.45 6.59
N ALA A 85 -29.70 3.90 6.40
CA ALA A 85 -29.23 5.20 6.88
C ALA A 85 -30.02 6.37 6.28
N PHE A 86 -30.37 6.29 5.00
CA PHE A 86 -31.06 7.34 4.26
C PHE A 86 -32.56 7.10 4.06
N GLU A 87 -33.18 6.21 4.86
CA GLU A 87 -34.64 6.01 4.90
C GLU A 87 -35.28 5.58 3.58
N TYR A 88 -34.55 4.80 2.77
CA TYR A 88 -35.09 4.29 1.51
C TYR A 88 -35.97 3.04 1.68
N LEU A 89 -35.90 2.37 2.84
CA LEU A 89 -36.67 1.16 3.13
C LEU A 89 -38.07 1.51 3.64
N ARG A 90 -39.10 0.87 3.08
CA ARG A 90 -40.48 0.99 3.55
C ARG A 90 -40.68 0.35 4.93
N ASN A 91 -39.99 -0.77 5.18
CA ASN A 91 -39.97 -1.44 6.47
C ASN A 91 -38.51 -1.60 6.96
N PRO A 92 -38.02 -0.68 7.80
CA PRO A 92 -36.66 -0.74 8.33
C PRO A 92 -36.52 -1.61 9.59
N ASP A 93 -37.60 -2.29 10.04
CA ASP A 93 -37.58 -3.04 11.30
C ASP A 93 -36.50 -4.12 11.30
N GLY A 94 -35.79 -4.23 12.43
CA GLY A 94 -34.68 -5.17 12.62
C GLY A 94 -33.29 -4.60 12.29
N PHE A 95 -33.17 -3.62 11.38
CA PHE A 95 -31.87 -3.02 11.05
C PHE A 95 -31.30 -2.15 12.19
N ASN A 96 -32.16 -1.58 13.02
CA ASN A 96 -31.79 -0.84 14.23
C ASN A 96 -31.07 -1.69 15.28
N SER A 97 -31.27 -3.01 15.28
CA SER A 97 -30.53 -3.95 16.15
C SER A 97 -29.09 -4.18 15.68
N LEU A 98 -28.82 -3.95 14.39
CA LEU A 98 -27.49 -4.12 13.79
C LEU A 98 -26.70 -2.81 13.75
N TRP A 99 -27.36 -1.70 13.42
CA TRP A 99 -26.68 -0.45 13.11
C TRP A 99 -27.34 0.75 13.78
N ILE A 100 -26.47 1.64 14.26
CA ILE A 100 -26.84 2.97 14.73
C ILE A 100 -26.88 3.90 13.52
N LYS A 101 -28.07 4.42 13.21
CA LYS A 101 -28.34 5.17 11.98
C LYS A 101 -27.48 6.42 11.85
N GLU A 102 -27.35 7.15 12.95
CA GLU A 102 -26.58 8.40 13.05
C GLU A 102 -25.11 8.16 12.71
N ASN A 103 -24.54 7.05 13.17
CA ASN A 103 -23.16 6.66 12.87
C ASN A 103 -22.99 6.37 11.38
N LEU A 104 -23.94 5.66 10.76
CA LEU A 104 -23.89 5.38 9.32
C LEU A 104 -24.00 6.66 8.48
N ILE A 105 -24.92 7.56 8.84
CA ILE A 105 -25.05 8.87 8.18
C ILE A 105 -23.74 9.65 8.31
N GLU A 106 -23.11 9.64 9.49
CA GLU A 106 -21.83 10.28 9.71
C GLU A 106 -20.70 9.63 8.89
N GLU A 107 -20.68 8.31 8.75
CA GLU A 107 -19.72 7.58 7.92
C GLU A 107 -19.82 7.96 6.44
N PHE A 108 -21.03 7.89 5.86
CA PHE A 108 -21.27 8.29 4.47
C PHE A 108 -21.04 9.80 4.26
N SER A 109 -21.28 10.63 5.28
CA SER A 109 -21.01 12.08 5.24
C SER A 109 -19.52 12.41 5.43
N LYS A 110 -18.77 11.62 6.20
CA LYS A 110 -17.31 11.73 6.34
C LYS A 110 -16.60 11.31 5.06
N GLU A 111 -17.12 10.32 4.33
CA GLU A 111 -16.67 10.02 2.97
C GLU A 111 -16.90 11.21 2.01
N ASN A 112 -17.97 11.99 2.22
CA ASN A 112 -18.20 13.27 1.53
C ASN A 112 -17.28 14.41 2.00
N ARG A 113 -16.86 14.45 3.27
CA ARG A 113 -15.95 15.50 3.82
C ARG A 113 -14.46 15.23 3.62
N LYS A 114 -14.04 13.96 3.51
CA LYS A 114 -12.69 13.56 3.05
C LYS A 114 -12.39 14.00 1.60
N LYS A 115 -13.35 14.63 0.92
CA LYS A 115 -13.28 15.13 -0.46
C LYS A 115 -12.57 16.49 -0.61
N GLN A 116 -12.29 17.23 0.47
CA GLN A 116 -11.59 18.52 0.38
C GLN A 116 -10.10 18.47 0.74
N THR A 117 -9.64 17.45 1.45
CA THR A 117 -8.22 17.17 1.57
C THR A 117 -7.84 16.18 0.48
N LYS A 118 -7.04 16.63 -0.51
CA LYS A 118 -6.30 15.70 -1.38
C LYS A 118 -5.68 14.64 -0.49
N LYS A 119 -6.22 13.40 -0.49
CA LYS A 119 -5.49 12.25 0.06
C LYS A 119 -4.19 12.20 -0.73
N LYS A 120 -3.07 12.69 -0.16
CA LYS A 120 -1.73 12.29 -0.61
C LYS A 120 -1.82 10.77 -0.75
N LYS A 121 -1.56 10.23 -1.95
CA LYS A 121 -1.73 8.78 -2.13
C LYS A 121 -0.85 8.13 -1.07
N THR A 122 -1.41 7.20 -0.31
CA THR A 122 -0.76 6.63 0.89
C THR A 122 0.61 6.03 0.60
N ASN A 123 0.88 5.70 -0.67
CA ASN A 123 2.11 5.10 -1.15
C ASN A 123 2.83 5.94 -2.24
N GLU A 124 2.78 7.28 -2.22
CA GLU A 124 3.68 8.07 -3.10
C GLU A 124 5.14 7.95 -2.62
N PRO A 125 6.13 8.07 -3.53
CA PRO A 125 7.53 8.25 -3.15
C PRO A 125 7.71 9.34 -2.09
N LEU A 126 8.78 9.23 -1.30
CA LEU A 126 9.21 10.31 -0.43
C LEU A 126 9.62 11.52 -1.28
N SER A 127 9.23 12.70 -0.81
CA SER A 127 9.80 13.95 -1.32
C SER A 127 11.29 14.04 -1.00
N VAL A 128 12.01 14.92 -1.71
CA VAL A 128 13.44 15.16 -1.47
C VAL A 128 13.70 15.55 -0.01
N LEU A 129 12.81 16.36 0.59
CA LEU A 129 12.94 16.77 1.99
C LEU A 129 12.78 15.58 2.94
N GLU A 130 11.71 14.79 2.79
CA GLU A 130 11.47 13.59 3.60
C GLU A 130 12.64 12.60 3.51
N LEU A 131 13.13 12.34 2.28
CA LEU A 131 14.29 11.47 2.06
C LEU A 131 15.56 12.01 2.74
N THR A 132 15.83 13.31 2.59
CA THR A 132 17.00 13.96 3.20
C THR A 132 16.95 13.87 4.72
N THR A 133 15.78 14.09 5.34
CA THR A 133 15.60 13.99 6.79
C THR A 133 15.89 12.58 7.30
N ILE A 134 15.39 11.55 6.62
CA ILE A 134 15.71 10.15 6.96
C ILE A 134 17.22 9.91 6.88
N GLN A 135 17.86 10.33 5.78
CA GLN A 135 19.32 10.16 5.62
C GLN A 135 20.12 10.88 6.70
N GLN A 136 19.68 12.07 7.14
CA GLN A 136 20.32 12.79 8.23
C GLN A 136 20.17 12.07 9.57
N ILE A 137 19.03 11.43 9.81
CA ILE A 137 18.86 10.57 10.99
C ILE A 137 19.85 9.42 10.89
N LEU A 138 19.86 8.67 9.79
CA LEU A 138 20.72 7.50 9.62
C LEU A 138 22.23 7.79 9.64
N LYS A 139 22.65 9.03 9.37
CA LYS A 139 24.05 9.47 9.47
C LYS A 139 24.53 9.72 10.90
N LYS A 140 23.65 9.75 11.89
CA LYS A 140 24.04 9.98 13.29
C LYS A 140 24.68 8.72 13.87
N ASP A 141 25.73 8.90 14.67
CA ASP A 141 26.29 7.80 15.44
C ASP A 141 25.28 7.34 16.48
N PHE A 142 24.74 6.14 16.28
CA PHE A 142 23.81 5.54 17.20
C PHE A 142 24.53 4.60 18.16
N THR A 143 24.14 4.67 19.43
CA THR A 143 24.54 3.68 20.43
C THR A 143 23.49 2.57 20.59
N ARG A 144 22.26 2.80 20.11
CA ARG A 144 21.14 1.88 20.26
C ARG A 144 21.12 0.90 19.09
N LEU A 145 21.21 -0.39 19.38
CA LEU A 145 21.16 -1.46 18.38
C LEU A 145 19.96 -1.36 17.43
N GLU A 146 18.78 -0.97 17.93
CA GLU A 146 17.58 -0.87 17.11
C GLU A 146 17.73 0.17 15.98
N LEU A 147 18.44 1.27 16.23
CA LEU A 147 18.70 2.30 15.20
C LEU A 147 19.68 1.79 14.14
N HIS A 148 20.69 1.00 14.54
CA HIS A 148 21.55 0.30 13.58
C HIS A 148 20.75 -0.69 12.72
N LYS A 149 19.79 -1.40 13.31
CA LYS A 149 18.89 -2.29 12.55
C LYS A 149 18.01 -1.51 11.58
N MET A 150 17.55 -0.31 11.95
CA MET A 150 16.82 0.57 11.04
C MET A 150 17.68 1.01 9.87
N ASP A 151 18.93 1.46 10.12
CA ASP A 151 19.88 1.83 9.05
C ASP A 151 20.16 0.64 8.14
N PHE A 152 20.40 -0.54 8.70
CA PHE A 152 20.61 -1.74 7.91
C PHE A 152 19.39 -2.11 7.07
N CYS A 153 18.18 -2.08 7.63
CA CYS A 153 16.95 -2.33 6.88
C CYS A 153 16.74 -1.31 5.76
N TRP A 154 17.01 -0.04 6.04
CA TRP A 154 16.99 1.02 5.04
C TRP A 154 18.00 0.74 3.92
N TYR A 155 19.26 0.46 4.25
CA TYR A 155 20.32 0.12 3.30
C TYR A 155 19.92 -1.03 2.37
N MET A 156 19.46 -2.14 2.94
CA MET A 156 19.07 -3.32 2.16
C MET A 156 17.91 -3.03 1.19
N LEU A 157 16.85 -2.37 1.68
CA LEU A 157 15.65 -2.08 0.88
C LEU A 157 15.88 -0.95 -0.14
N PHE A 158 16.62 0.08 0.26
CA PHE A 158 16.72 1.33 -0.47
C PHE A 158 17.97 1.44 -1.33
N GLU A 159 19.13 1.05 -0.82
CA GLU A 159 20.42 1.16 -1.54
C GLU A 159 20.70 -0.09 -2.38
N LEU A 160 20.43 -1.29 -1.83
CA LEU A 160 20.59 -2.54 -2.56
C LEU A 160 19.33 -2.95 -3.34
N GLY A 161 18.16 -2.46 -2.94
CA GLY A 161 16.90 -2.76 -3.64
C GLY A 161 16.35 -4.16 -3.37
N CYS A 162 16.71 -4.76 -2.23
CA CYS A 162 16.22 -6.07 -1.82
C CYS A 162 14.70 -6.03 -1.56
N SER A 163 14.06 -7.18 -1.72
CA SER A 163 12.68 -7.39 -1.30
C SER A 163 12.56 -7.41 0.23
N VAL A 164 11.35 -7.21 0.73
CA VAL A 164 11.07 -7.30 2.17
C VAL A 164 11.29 -8.73 2.66
N GLU A 165 10.92 -9.70 1.84
CA GLU A 165 11.06 -11.12 2.09
C GLU A 165 12.53 -11.52 2.22
N GLU A 166 13.40 -11.04 1.31
CA GLU A 166 14.85 -11.23 1.44
C GLU A 166 15.37 -10.71 2.77
N VAL A 167 14.97 -9.50 3.17
CA VAL A 167 15.43 -8.90 4.43
C VAL A 167 14.91 -9.66 5.65
N LYS A 168 13.64 -10.09 5.66
CA LYS A 168 13.04 -10.80 6.79
C LYS A 168 13.72 -12.12 7.11
N GLU A 169 14.24 -12.79 6.10
CA GLU A 169 14.89 -14.09 6.23
C GLU A 169 16.37 -13.98 6.63
N LEU A 170 16.94 -12.78 6.61
CA LEU A 170 18.30 -12.56 7.07
C LEU A 170 18.43 -12.78 8.57
N LYS A 171 19.51 -13.43 8.95
CA LYS A 171 19.97 -13.64 10.32
C LYS A 171 21.38 -13.12 10.49
N SER A 172 21.72 -12.68 11.69
CA SER A 172 23.01 -12.04 11.95
C SER A 172 24.22 -12.96 11.80
N ASN A 173 24.02 -14.27 11.91
CA ASN A 173 25.08 -15.26 11.71
C ASN A 173 25.41 -15.54 10.24
N GLN A 174 24.69 -14.93 9.30
CA GLN A 174 24.94 -15.08 7.86
C GLN A 174 25.95 -14.07 7.30
N LEU A 175 26.37 -13.08 8.10
CA LEU A 175 27.44 -12.17 7.71
C LEU A 175 28.79 -12.90 7.82
N ALA A 176 29.43 -13.15 6.68
CA ALA A 176 30.74 -13.78 6.61
C ALA A 176 31.66 -12.96 5.69
N ASN A 177 32.84 -12.56 6.20
CA ASN A 177 33.84 -11.80 5.45
C ASN A 177 33.30 -10.52 4.77
N GLY A 178 32.32 -9.85 5.40
CA GLY A 178 31.67 -8.65 4.85
C GLY A 178 30.60 -8.93 3.79
N PHE A 179 30.16 -10.18 3.65
CA PHE A 179 29.14 -10.59 2.68
C PHE A 179 27.97 -11.29 3.34
N ILE A 180 26.78 -11.14 2.75
CA ILE A 180 25.56 -11.88 3.09
C ILE A 180 25.01 -12.55 1.84
N THR A 181 24.73 -13.85 1.94
CA THR A 181 24.00 -14.60 0.91
C THR A 181 22.52 -14.62 1.27
N THR A 182 21.69 -14.03 0.40
CA THR A 182 20.22 -14.06 0.53
C THR A 182 19.66 -15.44 0.15
N HIS A 183 18.40 -15.73 0.51
CA HIS A 183 17.74 -16.99 0.10
C HIS A 183 17.59 -17.13 -1.42
N LEU A 184 17.64 -16.02 -2.17
CA LEU A 184 17.65 -16.01 -3.64
C LEU A 184 19.03 -16.32 -4.23
N GLY A 185 20.04 -16.55 -3.39
CA GLY A 185 21.43 -16.82 -3.82
C GLY A 185 22.23 -15.57 -4.15
N ASN A 186 21.67 -14.37 -3.99
CA ASN A 186 22.41 -13.12 -4.21
C ASN A 186 23.46 -12.95 -3.11
N ASN A 187 24.71 -12.72 -3.53
CA ASN A 187 25.82 -12.41 -2.63
C ASN A 187 26.00 -10.89 -2.53
N LEU A 188 25.65 -10.32 -1.38
CA LEU A 188 25.61 -8.88 -1.15
C LEU A 188 26.77 -8.44 -0.28
N LYS A 189 27.55 -7.46 -0.77
CA LYS A 189 28.61 -6.83 0.02
C LYS A 189 28.00 -5.88 1.05
N ILE A 190 28.30 -6.10 2.32
CA ILE A 190 27.79 -5.30 3.43
C ILE A 190 28.88 -4.33 3.91
N PRO A 191 28.60 -3.03 4.04
CA PRO A 191 29.54 -2.05 4.58
C PRO A 191 29.96 -2.38 6.02
N GLU A 192 31.24 -2.17 6.33
CA GLU A 192 31.83 -2.46 7.66
C GLU A 192 31.14 -1.74 8.81
N ARG A 193 30.49 -0.60 8.54
CA ARG A 193 29.71 0.15 9.55
C ARG A 193 28.64 -0.70 10.24
N PHE A 194 28.17 -1.76 9.58
CA PHE A 194 27.16 -2.66 10.14
C PHE A 194 27.75 -3.81 10.96
N ASN A 195 29.06 -4.10 10.88
CA ASN A 195 29.66 -5.28 11.51
C ASN A 195 29.38 -5.34 13.02
N ARG A 196 29.52 -4.20 13.72
CA ARG A 196 29.24 -4.12 15.15
C ARG A 196 27.81 -4.51 15.51
N MET A 197 26.83 -4.11 14.69
CA MET A 197 25.42 -4.49 14.89
C MET A 197 25.25 -6.01 14.78
N PHE A 198 25.87 -6.63 13.76
CA PHE A 198 25.85 -8.08 13.58
C PHE A 198 26.50 -8.81 14.75
N ASP A 199 27.65 -8.33 15.24
CA ASP A 199 28.34 -8.89 16.40
C ASP A 199 27.49 -8.80 17.67
N GLU A 200 26.84 -7.65 17.91
CA GLU A 200 25.94 -7.45 19.04
C GLU A 200 24.70 -8.36 18.96
N LEU A 201 24.16 -8.59 17.76
CA LEU A 201 23.04 -9.52 17.55
C LEU A 201 23.45 -10.98 17.79
N ASN A 202 24.65 -11.38 17.36
CA ASN A 202 25.18 -12.73 17.56
C ASN A 202 25.48 -13.06 19.04
N LYS A 203 25.73 -12.06 19.87
CA LYS A 203 26.02 -12.21 21.31
C LYS A 203 24.77 -12.34 22.19
N ARG A 204 23.57 -12.12 21.65
CA ARG A 204 22.33 -12.17 22.46
C ARG A 204 21.90 -13.63 22.67
N ASP A 205 21.57 -13.96 23.92
CA ASP A 205 21.00 -15.26 24.30
C ASP A 205 19.55 -15.47 23.82
N ASN A 206 18.99 -14.51 23.09
CA ASN A 206 17.65 -14.66 22.52
C ASN A 206 17.72 -15.29 21.12
N ASN A 207 16.75 -16.14 20.80
CA ASN A 207 16.62 -16.74 19.47
C ASN A 207 16.29 -15.72 18.36
N TYR A 208 16.26 -14.42 18.68
CA TYR A 208 15.87 -13.35 17.76
C TYR A 208 17.07 -12.52 17.31
N ASN A 209 17.75 -13.03 16.29
CA ASN A 209 18.93 -12.42 15.69
C ASN A 209 18.72 -11.98 14.23
N GLY A 210 17.46 -11.86 13.81
CA GLY A 210 17.08 -11.54 12.44
C GLY A 210 16.31 -10.23 12.29
N PHE A 211 15.75 -10.03 11.09
CA PHE A 211 15.07 -8.78 10.70
C PHE A 211 13.60 -8.98 10.35
N TYR A 212 12.94 -9.97 10.97
CA TYR A 212 11.51 -10.25 10.76
C TYR A 212 10.61 -9.03 11.01
N THR A 213 11.00 -8.17 11.96
CA THR A 213 10.33 -6.91 12.32
C THR A 213 10.67 -5.72 11.42
N VAL A 214 11.20 -5.93 10.21
CA VAL A 214 11.54 -4.86 9.24
C VAL A 214 10.43 -3.83 9.04
N HIS A 215 9.16 -4.23 9.01
CA HIS A 215 8.04 -3.28 8.88
C HIS A 215 7.88 -2.34 10.08
N VAL A 216 8.20 -2.82 11.29
CA VAL A 216 8.15 -2.04 12.53
C VAL A 216 9.33 -1.08 12.54
N LEU A 217 10.54 -1.58 12.28
CA LEU A 217 11.76 -0.78 12.17
C LEU A 217 11.61 0.39 11.20
N ILE A 218 11.07 0.11 10.00
CA ILE A 218 10.83 1.14 8.99
C ILE A 218 9.74 2.12 9.40
N ALA A 219 8.68 1.67 10.06
CA ALA A 219 7.63 2.56 10.56
C ALA A 219 8.18 3.54 11.60
N GLU A 220 8.93 3.03 12.58
CA GLU A 220 9.57 3.82 13.64
C GLU A 220 10.57 4.83 13.05
N LEU A 221 11.35 4.45 12.02
CA LEU A 221 12.22 5.38 11.30
C LEU A 221 11.44 6.55 10.69
N GLY A 222 10.25 6.27 10.13
CA GLY A 222 9.36 7.29 9.60
C GLY A 222 8.81 8.24 10.68
N GLU A 223 8.48 7.70 11.85
CA GLU A 223 8.03 8.50 13.00
C GLU A 223 9.17 9.39 13.54
N MET A 224 10.39 8.85 13.63
CA MET A 224 11.58 9.64 14.01
C MET A 224 11.88 10.77 13.02
N ALA A 225 11.58 10.55 11.74
CA ALA A 225 11.71 11.56 10.69
C ALA A 225 10.55 12.58 10.67
N GLY A 226 9.57 12.45 11.56
CA GLY A 226 8.43 13.37 11.64
C GLY A 226 7.54 13.33 10.40
N LEU A 227 7.48 12.18 9.70
CA LEU A 227 6.66 12.05 8.51
C LEU A 227 5.17 12.10 8.87
N GLU A 228 4.39 12.87 8.10
CA GLU A 228 2.92 12.93 8.25
C GLU A 228 2.23 11.59 7.99
N ARG A 229 2.91 10.68 7.28
CA ARG A 229 2.42 9.36 6.89
C ARG A 229 3.38 8.29 7.38
N LYS A 230 2.82 7.13 7.70
CA LYS A 230 3.60 5.94 8.06
C LYS A 230 4.54 5.54 6.92
N LEU A 231 5.83 5.47 7.20
CA LEU A 231 6.81 4.92 6.27
C LEU A 231 6.59 3.42 6.11
N THR A 232 6.60 2.94 4.88
CA THR A 232 6.43 1.51 4.55
C THR A 232 7.48 1.07 3.53
N PRO A 233 7.83 -0.22 3.46
CA PRO A 233 8.77 -0.70 2.43
C PRO A 233 8.31 -0.42 0.99
N ILE A 234 7.00 -0.34 0.73
CA ILE A 234 6.47 0.04 -0.58
C ILE A 234 6.84 1.48 -0.92
N ILE A 235 6.74 2.40 0.06
CA ILE A 235 7.16 3.79 -0.12
C ILE A 235 8.67 3.84 -0.39
N ILE A 236 9.49 3.07 0.35
CA ILE A 236 10.94 2.99 0.14
C ILE A 236 11.27 2.51 -1.29
N LYS A 237 10.67 1.39 -1.73
CA LYS A 237 10.86 0.85 -3.09
C LYS A 237 10.49 1.87 -4.17
N LYS A 238 9.36 2.55 -4.02
CA LYS A 238 8.94 3.60 -4.95
C LYS A 238 9.87 4.81 -4.93
N THR A 239 10.36 5.17 -3.75
CA THR A 239 11.35 6.25 -3.59
C THR A 239 12.66 5.90 -4.28
N ARG A 240 13.16 4.67 -4.10
CA ARG A 240 14.34 4.18 -4.82
C ARG A 240 14.12 4.33 -6.32
N ASN A 241 13.06 3.74 -6.85
CA ASN A 241 12.78 3.75 -8.29
C ASN A 241 12.65 5.17 -8.86
N ALA A 242 12.03 6.09 -8.12
CA ALA A 242 11.90 7.49 -8.52
C ALA A 242 13.23 8.26 -8.53
N ASN A 243 14.27 7.76 -7.85
CA ASN A 243 15.59 8.38 -7.73
C ASN A 243 16.69 7.57 -8.44
N MET A 244 16.32 6.61 -9.28
CA MET A 244 17.23 5.90 -10.16
C MET A 244 17.19 6.53 -11.55
N LEU A 245 18.36 6.80 -12.12
CA LEU A 245 18.54 7.26 -13.50
C LEU A 245 19.29 6.19 -14.29
N THR A 246 18.92 6.02 -15.55
CA THR A 246 19.56 5.05 -16.44
C THR A 246 20.67 5.73 -17.22
N CYS A 247 21.86 5.13 -17.21
CA CYS A 247 23.01 5.68 -17.92
C CYS A 247 22.81 5.50 -19.42
N SER A 248 22.94 6.58 -20.19
CA SER A 248 22.78 6.55 -21.65
C SER A 248 23.85 5.72 -22.36
N ASN A 249 25.00 5.48 -21.71
CA ASN A 249 26.12 4.74 -22.31
C ASN A 249 26.08 3.24 -22.00
N CYS A 250 25.89 2.85 -20.74
CA CYS A 250 25.90 1.44 -20.34
C CYS A 250 24.50 0.85 -20.05
N ILE A 251 23.44 1.66 -20.07
CA ILE A 251 22.05 1.26 -19.76
C ILE A 251 21.85 0.77 -18.31
N GLU A 252 22.90 0.75 -17.50
CA GLU A 252 22.80 0.47 -16.07
C GLU A 252 22.13 1.63 -15.32
N SER A 253 21.41 1.29 -14.26
CA SER A 253 20.71 2.28 -13.45
C SER A 253 21.48 2.62 -12.18
N TYR A 254 21.63 3.92 -11.91
CA TYR A 254 22.36 4.44 -10.77
C TYR A 254 21.52 5.46 -10.01
N TRP A 255 21.87 5.63 -8.76
CA TRP A 255 21.29 6.65 -7.89
C TRP A 255 21.53 8.06 -8.43
N ASN A 256 20.52 8.93 -8.36
CA ASN A 256 20.55 10.31 -8.87
C ASN A 256 21.38 11.28 -8.03
N THR A 257 22.55 10.86 -7.55
CA THR A 257 23.49 11.68 -6.79
C THR A 257 24.62 12.18 -7.68
N THR A 258 25.16 13.36 -7.40
CA THR A 258 26.29 13.94 -8.14
C THR A 258 27.51 13.04 -8.18
N ASP A 259 27.68 12.16 -7.17
CA ASP A 259 28.80 11.22 -7.10
C ASP A 259 28.72 10.11 -8.16
N ASN A 260 27.53 9.85 -8.71
CA ASN A 260 27.30 8.80 -9.71
C ASN A 260 27.25 9.32 -11.14
N TRP A 261 27.19 10.64 -11.36
CA TRP A 261 26.90 11.23 -12.67
C TRP A 261 27.91 12.31 -13.05
N PHE A 262 28.40 12.26 -14.29
CA PHE A 262 29.38 13.19 -14.83
C PHE A 262 28.90 13.74 -16.18
N SER A 263 29.25 14.99 -16.46
CA SER A 263 29.05 15.60 -17.78
C SER A 263 30.33 15.47 -18.60
N ILE A 264 30.26 14.80 -19.76
CA ILE A 264 31.33 14.73 -20.75
C ILE A 264 30.76 15.17 -22.09
N ASN A 265 31.38 16.16 -22.74
CA ASN A 265 30.94 16.68 -24.05
C ASN A 265 29.43 17.00 -24.09
N ASN A 266 28.93 17.68 -23.04
CA ASN A 266 27.52 18.02 -22.85
C ASN A 266 26.54 16.82 -22.75
N ARG A 267 27.05 15.63 -22.41
CA ARG A 267 26.24 14.43 -22.14
C ARG A 267 26.43 13.97 -20.70
N VAL A 268 25.32 13.64 -20.03
CA VAL A 268 25.34 13.05 -18.69
C VAL A 268 25.48 11.54 -18.80
N ILE A 269 26.53 11.00 -18.19
CA ILE A 269 26.83 9.56 -18.13
C ILE A 269 27.22 9.16 -16.70
N CYS A 270 27.18 7.87 -16.40
CA CYS A 270 27.58 7.40 -15.08
C CYS A 270 29.09 7.54 -14.84
N LYS A 271 29.49 7.58 -13.57
CA LYS A 271 30.89 7.65 -13.12
C LYS A 271 31.77 6.60 -13.78
N LYS A 272 31.31 5.35 -13.81
CA LYS A 272 32.07 4.23 -14.40
C LYS A 272 32.43 4.51 -15.87
N CYS A 273 31.44 4.87 -16.69
CA CYS A 273 31.67 5.19 -18.10
C CYS A 273 32.53 6.44 -18.27
N SER A 274 32.38 7.45 -17.41
CA SER A 274 33.26 8.63 -17.40
C SER A 274 34.72 8.24 -17.14
N ASP A 275 34.96 7.40 -16.13
CA ASP A 275 36.31 6.98 -15.76
C ASP A 275 36.96 6.10 -16.83
N GLU A 276 36.17 5.29 -17.55
CA GLU A 276 36.63 4.53 -18.72
C GLU A 276 37.03 5.46 -19.88
N LEU A 277 36.26 6.51 -20.14
CA LEU A 277 36.56 7.47 -21.19
C LEU A 277 37.79 8.34 -20.90
N LYS A 278 38.10 8.62 -19.63
CA LYS A 278 39.29 9.39 -19.22
C LYS A 278 40.60 8.61 -19.32
N LYS A 279 40.54 7.27 -19.39
CA LYS A 279 41.71 6.40 -19.53
C LYS A 279 42.16 6.25 -20.98
N ASN A 280 41.33 6.70 -21.93
CA ASN A 280 41.63 6.77 -23.36
C ASN A 280 42.02 8.20 -23.74
#